data_AF-A0A1F5ZV15-F1
#
_entry.id   AF-A0A1F5ZV15-F1
#
_cell.length_a   1.000
_cell.length_b   1.000
_cell.length_c   1.000
_cell.angle_alpha   90.00
_cell.angle_beta   90.00
_cell.angle_gamma   90.00
#
_symmetry.space_group_name_H-M   'P 1'
#
loop_
_entity.id
_entity.type
_entity.pdbx_description
1 polymer ?
#
loop_
_entity_poly.entity_id
_entity_poly.type
_entity_poly.pdbx_seq_one_letter_code
_entity_poly.pdbx_strand_id
1 'polypeptide(L)'
;MNLTITQIFLFLFLLFALSRVILRFKSGEVSSRGLIFWGLLFSSAIVVVIVPELSGKIATVLGIGRGADAVIYTSIVLLFYLVFRLYVYIQDIRYEISDLVKKLALKDIDEKKPSKSARH
;
A
#
# COMPACT_ATOMS: atom_id res chain seq x y z
N MET A 1 -26.80 -11.11 -19.51
CA MET A 1 -25.62 -11.32 -18.64
C MET A 1 -26.11 -11.11 -17.21
N ASN A 2 -26.36 -12.20 -16.48
CA ASN A 2 -26.85 -12.09 -15.10
C ASN A 2 -25.64 -11.81 -14.20
N LEU A 3 -25.63 -10.64 -13.56
CA LEU A 3 -24.60 -10.28 -12.58
C LEU A 3 -24.75 -11.21 -11.38
N THR A 4 -23.68 -11.95 -11.05
CA THR A 4 -23.70 -12.79 -9.85
C THR A 4 -23.62 -11.91 -8.61
N ILE A 5 -24.23 -12.34 -7.50
CA ILE A 5 -24.19 -11.62 -6.21
C ILE A 5 -22.74 -11.32 -5.80
N THR A 6 -21.81 -12.24 -6.07
CA THR A 6 -20.38 -12.07 -5.82
C THR A 6 -19.76 -10.92 -6.61
N GLN A 7 -20.14 -10.72 -7.87
CA GLN A 7 -19.67 -9.61 -8.70
C GLN A 7 -20.17 -8.27 -8.17
N ILE A 8 -21.42 -8.21 -7.70
CA ILE A 8 -22.01 -6.98 -7.13
C ILE A 8 -21.25 -6.57 -5.86
N PHE A 9 -21.00 -7.50 -4.95
CA PHE A 9 -20.22 -7.23 -3.74
C PHE A 9 -18.78 -6.78 -4.06
N LEU A 10 -18.10 -7.46 -4.98
CA LEU A 10 -16.74 -7.09 -5.40
C LEU A 10 -16.71 -5.72 -6.07
N PHE A 11 -17.69 -5.41 -6.92
CA PHE A 11 -17.78 -4.12 -7.59
C PHE A 11 -18.00 -2.98 -6.59
N LEU A 12 -18.91 -3.13 -5.64
CA LEU A 12 -19.13 -2.16 -4.57
C LEU A 12 -17.88 -1.96 -3.71
N PHE A 13 -17.19 -3.05 -3.38
CA PHE A 13 -15.93 -2.99 -2.62
C PHE A 13 -14.83 -2.25 -3.41
N LEU A 14 -14.70 -2.51 -4.71
CA LEU A 14 -13.72 -1.84 -5.56
C LEU A 14 -14.03 -0.34 -5.73
N LEU A 15 -15.30 0.05 -5.84
CA LEU A 15 -15.71 1.46 -5.84
C LEU A 15 -15.38 2.14 -4.50
N PHE A 16 -15.65 1.46 -3.38
CA PHE A 16 -15.26 1.94 -2.06
C PHE A 16 -13.74 2.11 -1.95
N ALA A 17 -12.96 1.13 -2.41
CA ALA A 17 -11.50 1.20 -2.40
C ALA A 17 -10.97 2.37 -3.25
N LEU A 18 -11.53 2.57 -4.45
CA LEU A 18 -11.19 3.69 -5.33
C LEU A 18 -11.51 5.05 -4.67
N SER A 19 -12.69 5.16 -4.04
CA SER A 19 -13.08 6.35 -3.28
C SER A 19 -12.10 6.64 -2.14
N ARG A 20 -11.63 5.61 -1.41
CA ARG A 20 -10.63 5.77 -0.34
C ARG A 20 -9.28 6.26 -0.85
N VAL A 21 -8.85 5.83 -2.05
CA VAL A 21 -7.62 6.35 -2.68
C VAL A 21 -7.76 7.85 -2.99
N ILE A 22 -8.90 8.26 -3.54
CA ILE A 22 -9.17 9.67 -3.87
C ILE A 22 -9.23 10.53 -2.60
N LEU A 23 -9.87 10.03 -1.53
CA LEU A 23 -9.92 10.71 -0.24
C LEU A 23 -8.54 10.86 0.39
N ARG A 24 -7.69 9.83 0.34
CA ARG A 24 -6.31 9.88 0.86
C ARG A 24 -5.37 10.75 0.01
N PHE A 25 -5.65 10.90 -1.28
CA PHE A 25 -4.94 11.88 -2.10
C PHE A 25 -5.34 13.31 -1.73
N LYS A 26 -6.64 13.56 -1.48
CA LYS A 26 -7.11 14.88 -1.01
C LYS A 26 -6.56 15.25 0.36
N SER A 27 -6.25 14.29 1.23
CA SER A 27 -5.60 14.55 2.53
C SER A 27 -4.07 14.74 2.44
N GLY A 28 -3.47 14.65 1.25
CA GLY A 28 -2.02 14.78 1.05
C GLY A 28 -1.21 13.56 1.48
N GLU A 29 -1.85 12.50 1.97
CA GLU A 29 -1.18 11.25 2.40
C GLU A 29 -0.66 10.42 1.22
N VAL A 30 -1.24 10.62 0.03
CA VAL A 30 -0.87 9.89 -1.19
C VAL A 30 -0.33 10.86 -2.21
N SER A 31 0.91 10.63 -2.65
CA SER A 31 1.52 11.41 -3.74
C SER A 31 0.76 11.22 -5.07
N SER A 32 0.88 12.16 -6.01
CA SER A 32 0.26 12.06 -7.34
C SER A 32 0.62 10.77 -8.08
N ARG A 33 1.86 10.27 -7.90
CA ARG A 33 2.30 8.96 -8.43
C ARG A 33 1.56 7.80 -7.76
N GLY A 34 1.34 7.89 -6.45
CA GLY A 34 0.55 6.91 -5.70
C GLY A 34 -0.90 6.85 -6.16
N LEU A 35 -1.54 8.00 -6.42
CA LEU A 35 -2.91 8.03 -6.93
C LEU A 35 -3.02 7.36 -8.31
N ILE A 36 -2.09 7.65 -9.23
CA ILE A 36 -2.08 7.04 -10.57
C ILE A 36 -1.89 5.51 -10.44
N PHE A 37 -0.94 5.07 -9.63
CA PHE A 37 -0.68 3.64 -9.42
C PHE A 37 -1.89 2.91 -8.83
N TRP A 38 -2.46 3.41 -7.74
CA TRP A 38 -3.62 2.80 -7.09
C TRP A 38 -4.89 2.90 -7.95
N GLY A 39 -5.07 4.00 -8.66
CA GLY A 39 -6.18 4.19 -9.60
C GLY A 39 -6.14 3.18 -10.75
N LEU A 40 -4.96 3.00 -11.38
CA LEU A 40 -4.78 1.98 -12.42
C LEU A 40 -4.99 0.56 -11.88
N LEU A 41 -4.46 0.27 -10.68
CA LEU A 41 -4.62 -1.04 -10.05
C LEU A 41 -6.12 -1.37 -9.83
N PHE A 42 -6.87 -0.50 -9.16
CA PHE A 42 -8.28 -0.75 -8.88
C PHE A 42 -9.15 -0.71 -10.14
N SER A 43 -8.84 0.17 -11.09
CA SER A 43 -9.53 0.20 -12.38
C SER A 43 -9.31 -1.11 -13.16
N SER A 44 -8.09 -1.65 -13.18
CA SER A 44 -7.81 -2.94 -13.81
C SER A 44 -8.55 -4.09 -13.14
N ALA A 45 -8.66 -4.08 -11.81
CA ALA A 45 -9.43 -5.08 -11.07
C ALA A 45 -10.93 -5.05 -11.41
N ILE A 46 -11.51 -3.85 -11.58
CA ILE A 46 -12.91 -3.69 -12.01
C ILE A 46 -13.13 -4.33 -13.40
N VAL A 47 -12.21 -4.12 -14.34
CA VAL A 47 -12.28 -4.73 -15.69
C VAL A 47 -12.26 -6.26 -15.61
N VAL A 48 -11.39 -6.83 -14.79
CA VAL A 48 -11.30 -8.30 -14.59
C VAL A 48 -12.59 -8.87 -14.00
N VAL A 49 -13.25 -8.15 -13.07
CA VAL A 49 -14.51 -8.59 -12.45
C VAL A 49 -15.68 -8.56 -13.44
N ILE A 50 -15.71 -7.57 -14.34
CA ILE A 50 -16.80 -7.39 -15.32
C ILE A 50 -16.67 -8.38 -16.49
N VAL A 51 -15.44 -8.77 -16.88
CA VAL A 51 -15.19 -9.64 -18.04
C VAL A 51 -14.60 -10.99 -17.59
N PRO A 52 -15.42 -11.97 -17.17
CA PRO A 52 -14.94 -13.29 -16.73
C PRO A 52 -14.23 -14.08 -17.84
N GLU A 53 -14.50 -13.80 -19.11
CA GLU A 53 -13.76 -14.39 -20.25
C GLU A 53 -12.26 -14.05 -20.23
N LEU A 54 -11.88 -12.89 -19.68
CA LEU A 54 -10.48 -12.49 -19.52
C LEU A 54 -9.79 -13.33 -18.44
N SER A 55 -10.50 -13.61 -17.35
CA SER A 55 -10.00 -14.51 -16.29
C SER A 55 -9.78 -15.93 -16.81
N GLY A 56 -10.61 -16.40 -17.75
CA GLY A 56 -10.46 -17.70 -18.41
C GLY A 56 -9.22 -17.78 -19.30
N LYS A 57 -8.90 -16.70 -20.05
CA LYS A 57 -7.67 -16.62 -20.87
C LYS A 57 -6.40 -16.54 -20.03
N ILE A 58 -6.45 -15.84 -18.90
CA ILE A 58 -5.33 -15.80 -17.94
C ILE A 58 -5.14 -17.18 -17.28
N ALA A 59 -6.24 -17.88 -16.98
CA ALA A 59 -6.23 -19.22 -16.41
C ALA A 59 -5.58 -20.26 -17.34
N THR A 60 -5.84 -20.19 -18.65
CA THR A 60 -5.22 -21.10 -19.63
C THR A 60 -3.73 -20.82 -19.83
N VAL A 61 -3.28 -19.57 -19.77
CA VAL A 61 -1.84 -19.23 -19.82
C VAL A 61 -1.12 -19.65 -18.54
N LEU A 62 -1.77 -19.54 -17.38
CA LEU A 62 -1.20 -19.93 -16.08
C LEU A 62 -1.35 -21.43 -15.75
N GLY A 63 -2.09 -22.19 -16.56
CA GLY A 63 -2.30 -23.63 -16.37
C GLY A 63 -3.22 -24.00 -15.19
N ILE A 64 -4.06 -23.08 -14.72
CA ILE A 64 -4.93 -23.27 -13.55
C ILE A 64 -6.38 -23.46 -14.04
N GLY A 65 -7.01 -24.59 -13.74
CA GLY A 65 -8.31 -25.00 -14.32
C GLY A 65 -9.51 -24.09 -14.03
N ARG A 66 -9.40 -23.12 -13.11
CA ARG A 66 -10.45 -22.14 -12.78
C ARG A 66 -9.83 -20.74 -12.65
N GLY A 67 -10.33 -19.78 -13.42
CA GLY A 67 -9.80 -18.40 -13.42
C GLY A 67 -9.92 -17.66 -12.09
N ALA A 68 -10.89 -18.04 -11.23
CA ALA A 68 -11.01 -17.50 -9.88
C ALA A 68 -9.80 -17.88 -9.00
N ASP A 69 -9.29 -19.11 -9.13
CA ASP A 69 -8.19 -19.60 -8.29
C ASP A 69 -6.87 -18.88 -8.65
N ALA A 70 -6.65 -18.61 -9.94
CA ALA A 70 -5.51 -17.81 -10.40
C ALA A 70 -5.52 -16.38 -9.82
N VAL A 71 -6.69 -15.74 -9.76
CA VAL A 71 -6.85 -14.42 -9.15
C VAL A 71 -6.57 -14.47 -7.65
N ILE A 72 -7.05 -15.51 -6.95
CA ILE A 72 -6.83 -15.68 -5.52
C ILE A 72 -5.34 -15.86 -5.22
N TYR A 73 -4.65 -16.78 -5.90
CA TYR A 73 -3.22 -17.01 -5.68
C TYR A 73 -2.39 -15.76 -5.96
N THR A 74 -2.67 -15.07 -7.07
CA THR A 74 -2.00 -13.81 -7.42
C THR A 74 -2.25 -12.74 -6.35
N SER A 75 -3.48 -12.64 -5.85
CA SER A 75 -3.84 -11.69 -4.79
C SER A 75 -3.12 -11.97 -3.49
N ILE A 76 -3.00 -13.25 -3.10
CA ILE A 76 -2.27 -13.66 -1.89
C ILE A 76 -0.79 -13.27 -2.01
N VAL A 77 -0.13 -13.60 -3.13
CA VAL A 77 1.28 -13.24 -3.35
C VAL A 77 1.48 -11.73 -3.32
N LEU A 78 0.61 -10.98 -4.00
CA LEU A 78 0.66 -9.52 -4.04
C LEU A 78 0.42 -8.91 -2.65
N LEU A 79 -0.55 -9.43 -1.88
CA LEU A 79 -0.80 -9.00 -0.50
C LEU A 79 0.40 -9.28 0.40
N PHE A 80 1.01 -10.45 0.32
CA PHE A 80 2.23 -10.77 1.07
C PHE A 80 3.36 -9.78 0.75
N TYR A 81 3.57 -9.47 -0.52
CA TYR A 81 4.57 -8.47 -0.94
C TYR A 81 4.25 -7.07 -0.38
N LEU A 82 2.98 -6.64 -0.42
CA LEU A 82 2.56 -5.35 0.13
C LEU A 82 2.76 -5.29 1.66
N VAL A 83 2.42 -6.36 2.37
CA VAL A 83 2.63 -6.47 3.83
C VAL A 83 4.13 -6.43 4.15
N PHE A 84 4.96 -7.15 3.39
CA PHE A 84 6.40 -7.10 3.54
C PHE A 84 6.95 -5.68 3.30
N ARG A 85 6.52 -5.02 2.23
CA ARG A 85 6.92 -3.64 1.94
C ARG A 85 6.49 -2.67 3.04
N LEU A 86 5.29 -2.84 3.59
CA LEU A 86 4.81 -2.05 4.72
C LEU A 86 5.67 -2.29 5.97
N TYR A 87 6.04 -3.54 6.24
CA TYR A 87 6.92 -3.88 7.34
C TYR A 87 8.28 -3.17 7.23
N VAL A 88 8.90 -3.18 6.05
CA VAL A 88 10.15 -2.46 5.78
C VAL A 88 9.99 -0.97 6.01
N TYR A 89 8.94 -0.35 5.47
CA TYR A 89 8.66 1.07 5.68
C TYR A 89 8.49 1.44 7.16
N ILE A 90 7.83 0.59 7.95
CA ILE A 90 7.70 0.80 9.40
C ILE A 90 9.06 0.66 10.10
N GLN A 91 9.95 -0.24 9.66
CA GLN A 91 11.32 -0.31 10.19
C GLN A 91 12.08 0.98 9.91
N ASP A 92 12.02 1.52 8.69
CA ASP A 92 12.69 2.76 8.31
C ASP A 92 12.24 3.92 9.21
N ILE A 93 10.92 4.06 9.41
CA ILE A 93 10.35 5.08 10.32
C ILE A 93 10.88 4.90 11.75
N ARG A 94 10.95 3.67 12.26
CA ARG A 94 11.49 3.41 13.61
C ARG A 94 12.95 3.83 13.74
N TYR A 95 13.75 3.60 12.71
CA TYR A 95 15.15 4.04 12.68
C TYR A 95 15.26 5.56 12.68
N GLU A 96 14.49 6.25 11.85
CA GLU A 96 14.46 7.72 11.80
C GLU A 96 14.06 8.34 13.14
N ILE A 97 13.04 7.80 13.80
CA ILE A 97 12.61 8.25 15.14
C ILE A 97 13.74 8.04 16.15
N SER A 98 14.38 6.87 16.13
CA SER A 98 15.47 6.55 17.07
C SER A 98 16.67 7.48 16.90
N ASP A 99 17.04 7.78 15.65
CA ASP A 99 18.12 8.73 15.35
C ASP A 99 17.74 10.17 15.76
N LEU A 100 16.49 10.58 15.52
CA LEU A 100 15.99 11.89 15.95
C LEU A 100 16.06 12.04 17.47
N VAL A 101 15.59 11.05 18.24
CA VAL A 101 15.65 11.06 19.71
C VAL A 101 17.10 11.12 20.19
N LYS A 102 18.02 10.36 19.56
CA LYS A 102 19.45 10.40 19.89
C LYS A 102 20.05 11.79 19.67
N LYS A 103 19.74 12.42 18.54
CA LYS A 103 20.20 13.79 18.22
C LYS A 103 19.68 14.81 19.23
N LEU A 104 18.41 14.72 19.61
CA LEU A 104 17.82 15.59 20.64
C LEU A 104 18.52 15.41 22.00
N ALA A 105 18.73 14.18 22.44
CA ALA A 105 19.41 13.90 23.71
C ALA A 105 20.86 14.41 23.75
N LEU A 106 21.61 14.28 22.65
CA LEU A 106 22.98 14.81 22.56
C LEU A 106 23.01 16.35 22.58
N LYS A 107 22.06 16.99 21.88
CA LYS A 107 21.92 18.45 21.87
C LYS A 107 21.65 19.00 23.27
N ASP A 108 20.74 18.36 24.03
CA ASP A 108 20.41 18.76 25.40
C ASP A 108 21.61 18.65 26.35
N ILE A 109 22.50 17.68 26.13
CA ILE A 109 23.73 17.51 26.92
C ILE A 109 24.74 18.62 26.60
N ASP A 110 24.90 18.99 25.32
CA ASP A 110 25.83 20.05 24.93
C ASP A 110 25.36 21.44 25.39
N GLU A 111 24.06 21.72 25.40
CA GLU A 111 23.50 22.97 25.94
C GLU A 111 23.64 23.09 27.47
N LYS A 112 23.68 21.96 28.20
CA LYS A 112 23.87 21.93 29.66
C LYS A 112 25.33 21.89 30.13
N LYS A 113 26.32 21.85 29.23
CA LYS A 113 27.72 21.95 29.65
C LYS A 113 28.00 23.36 30.18
N PRO A 114 28.34 23.54 31.46
CA PRO A 114 28.77 24.86 31.94
C PRO A 114 30.02 25.25 31.17
N SER A 115 30.00 26.44 30.56
CA SER A 115 31.14 27.07 29.91
C SER A 115 32.38 26.90 30.79
N LYS A 116 33.25 25.95 30.44
CA LYS A 116 34.61 25.86 30.97
C LYS A 116 35.45 26.93 30.26
N SER A 117 35.10 28.20 30.49
CA SER A 117 35.85 29.37 30.02
C SER A 117 35.63 30.53 30.98
N ALA A 118 35.99 30.33 32.24
CA ALA A 118 36.29 31.39 33.19
C ALA A 118 37.36 30.89 34.18
N ARG A 119 38.48 30.41 33.63
CA ARG A 119 39.75 30.30 34.35
C ARG A 119 40.82 30.83 33.42
N HIS A 120 41.03 32.12 33.46
CA HIS A 120 42.34 32.76 33.49
C HIS A 120 42.19 34.18 33.99
#